data_AF-A0A0L1KVW9-F1
#
_entry.id   AF-A0A0L1KVW9-F1
#
_cell.length_a   1.000
_cell.length_b   1.000
_cell.length_c   1.000
_cell.angle_alpha   90.00
_cell.angle_beta   90.00
_cell.angle_gamma   90.00
#
_symmetry.space_group_name_H-M   'P 1'
#
loop_
_entity.id
_entity.type
_entity.pdbx_description
1 polymer ?
#
loop_
_entity_poly.entity_id
_entity_poly.type
_entity_poly.pdbx_seq_one_letter_code
_entity_poly.pdbx_strand_id
1 'polypeptide(L)' 'MNLSKTNFEGSLDFTRLPTSIRTMYLYENRFLSTIDLWNQPKSMKHLDVSKNALSGTVRVPFDQICSVFEGNENLTGERL' A
#
# COMPACT_ATOMS: atom_id res chain seq x y z
N MET A 1 4.93 10.34 -4.88
CA MET A 1 4.20 10.02 -6.11
C MET A 1 2.72 10.00 -5.79
N ASN A 2 1.90 10.69 -6.56
CA ASN A 2 0.45 10.71 -6.36
C ASN A 2 -0.24 10.10 -7.57
N LEU A 3 -0.96 9.00 -7.36
CA LEU A 3 -1.80 8.31 -8.34
C LEU A 3 -3.20 8.04 -7.76
N SER A 4 -3.66 8.85 -6.80
CA SER A 4 -4.98 8.70 -6.23
C SER A 4 -6.08 9.05 -7.24
N LYS A 5 -7.25 8.43 -7.13
CA LYS A 5 -8.45 8.77 -7.94
C LYS A 5 -8.28 8.57 -9.45
N THR A 6 -7.50 7.57 -9.87
CA THR A 6 -7.22 7.31 -11.29
C THR A 6 -7.87 6.04 -11.82
N ASN A 7 -8.72 5.36 -11.04
CA ASN A 7 -9.32 4.06 -11.38
C ASN A 7 -8.27 2.98 -11.74
N PHE A 8 -7.07 3.05 -11.16
CA PHE A 8 -6.10 1.98 -11.38
C PHE A 8 -6.57 0.67 -10.77
N GLU A 9 -6.28 -0.40 -11.49
CA GLU A 9 -6.66 -1.78 -11.18
C GLU A 9 -5.41 -2.67 -11.19
N GLY A 10 -5.55 -3.89 -10.70
CA GLY A 10 -4.48 -4.88 -10.66
C GLY A 10 -3.78 -5.00 -9.30
N SER A 11 -2.55 -5.50 -9.33
CA SER A 11 -1.76 -5.81 -8.14
C SER A 11 -0.67 -4.79 -7.86
N LEU A 12 -0.43 -4.52 -6.58
CA LEU A 12 0.68 -3.66 -6.13
C LEU A 12 1.93 -4.50 -5.89
N ASP A 13 3.00 -4.24 -6.65
CA ASP A 13 4.31 -4.85 -6.48
C ASP A 13 5.35 -3.78 -6.14
N PHE A 14 5.66 -3.63 -4.84
CA PHE A 14 6.61 -2.64 -4.36
C PHE A 14 8.07 -2.99 -4.67
N THR A 15 8.37 -4.24 -5.03
CA THR A 15 9.75 -4.68 -5.32
C THR A 15 10.31 -4.06 -6.61
N ARG A 16 9.41 -3.63 -7.49
CA ARG A 16 9.73 -3.01 -8.79
C ARG A 16 9.80 -1.49 -8.74
N LEU A 17 9.52 -0.89 -7.59
CA LEU A 17 9.57 0.55 -7.45
C LEU A 17 11.00 1.06 -7.33
N PRO A 18 11.28 2.27 -7.84
CA PRO A 18 12.55 2.94 -7.59
C PRO A 18 12.84 3.02 -6.08
N THR A 19 14.07 2.70 -5.70
CA THR A 19 14.51 2.70 -4.29
C THR A 19 14.46 4.08 -3.63
N SER A 20 14.32 5.15 -4.41
CA SER A 20 14.22 6.54 -3.98
C SER A 20 12.80 7.00 -3.60
N ILE A 21 11.77 6.18 -3.82
CA ILE A 21 10.39 6.56 -3.48
C ILE A 21 10.22 6.63 -1.96
N ARG A 22 9.86 7.85 -1.49
CA ARG A 22 9.59 8.13 -0.07
C ARG A 22 8.10 8.16 0.28
N THR A 23 7.27 8.66 -0.63
CA THR A 23 5.85 8.91 -0.37
C THR A 23 5.04 8.44 -1.57
N MET A 24 3.97 7.69 -1.32
CA MET A 24 3.07 7.21 -2.36
C MET A 24 1.61 7.33 -1.92
N TYR A 25 0.79 7.98 -2.75
CA TYR A 25 -0.65 8.09 -2.57
C TYR A 25 -1.36 7.29 -3.67
N LEU A 26 -2.10 6.26 -3.27
CA LEU A 26 -2.84 5.33 -4.12
C LEU A 26 -4.32 5.23 -3.73
N TYR A 27 -4.78 6.12 -2.85
CA TYR A 27 -6.15 6.07 -2.34
C TYR A 27 -7.20 6.32 -3.44
N GLU A 28 -8.41 5.80 -3.23
CA GLU A 28 -9.53 5.89 -4.20
C GLU A 28 -9.15 5.33 -5.58
N ASN A 29 -8.66 4.09 -5.59
CA ASN A 29 -8.46 3.29 -6.80
C ASN A 29 -9.23 1.96 -6.66
N ARG A 30 -8.94 1.00 -7.54
CA ARG A 30 -9.60 -0.31 -7.62
C ARG A 30 -8.58 -1.45 -7.56
N PHE A 31 -7.51 -1.28 -6.79
CA PHE A 31 -6.55 -2.37 -6.57
C PHE A 31 -7.25 -3.52 -5.82
N LEU A 32 -7.11 -4.74 -6.37
CA LEU A 32 -7.90 -5.92 -5.97
C LEU A 32 -7.04 -7.04 -5.33
N SER A 33 -5.76 -6.76 -5.03
CA SER A 33 -4.82 -7.78 -4.55
C SER A 33 -4.58 -7.75 -3.05
N THR A 34 -3.89 -8.78 -2.55
CA THR A 34 -3.15 -8.70 -1.30
C THR A 34 -2.00 -7.71 -1.43
N ILE A 35 -1.56 -7.17 -0.29
CA ILE A 35 -0.46 -6.21 -0.23
C ILE A 35 0.64 -6.73 0.71
N ASP A 36 1.88 -6.77 0.21
CA ASP A 36 3.07 -7.12 0.99
C ASP A 36 3.97 -5.89 1.12
N LEU A 37 4.17 -5.44 2.36
CA LEU A 37 5.01 -4.28 2.70
C LEU A 37 6.33 -4.71 3.36
N TRP A 38 6.79 -5.94 3.15
CA TRP A 38 8.10 -6.39 3.63
C TRP A 38 9.25 -6.04 2.68
N ASN A 39 8.93 -5.94 1.39
CA ASN A 39 9.91 -5.70 0.32
C ASN A 39 9.74 -4.31 -0.35
N GLN A 40 9.15 -3.38 0.37
CA GLN A 40 9.04 -1.97 0.03
C GLN A 40 10.42 -1.30 -0.11
N PRO A 41 10.51 -0.22 -0.91
CA PRO A 41 11.70 0.61 -0.94
C PRO A 41 12.11 1.05 0.47
N LYS A 42 13.39 0.84 0.85
CA LYS A 42 13.91 1.23 2.18
C LYS A 42 13.74 2.72 2.50
N SER A 43 13.62 3.57 1.49
CA SER A 43 13.40 5.01 1.66
C SER A 43 11.94 5.38 1.87
N MET A 44 11.00 4.45 1.70
CA MET A 44 9.56 4.69 1.84
C MET A 44 9.22 5.03 3.30
N LYS A 45 8.48 6.12 3.47
CA LYS A 45 8.05 6.68 4.74
C LYS A 45 6.55 6.87 4.84
N HIS A 46 5.87 7.01 3.71
CA HIS A 46 4.42 7.18 3.69
C HIS A 46 3.79 6.42 2.54
N LEU A 47 2.73 5.66 2.85
CA LEU A 47 1.91 4.94 1.89
C LEU A 47 0.44 5.07 2.27
N ASP A 48 -0.36 5.63 1.37
CA ASP A 48 -1.81 5.65 1.51
C ASP A 48 -2.45 4.80 0.42
N VAL A 49 -3.09 3.71 0.83
CA VAL A 49 -3.84 2.79 -0.05
C VAL A 49 -5.31 2.71 0.37
N SER A 50 -5.80 3.70 1.10
CA SER A 50 -7.18 3.73 1.58
C SER A 50 -8.19 3.72 0.43
N LYS A 51 -9.41 3.24 0.70
CA LYS A 51 -10.52 3.19 -0.27
C LYS A 51 -10.13 2.50 -1.58
N ASN A 52 -9.63 1.28 -1.45
CA ASN A 52 -9.40 0.36 -2.55
C ASN A 52 -10.20 -0.94 -2.29
N ALA A 53 -9.98 -1.98 -3.10
CA ALA A 53 -10.56 -3.29 -2.88
C ALA A 53 -9.50 -4.31 -2.44
N LEU A 54 -8.48 -3.85 -1.69
CA LEU A 54 -7.44 -4.74 -1.18
C LEU A 54 -8.02 -5.75 -0.21
N SER A 55 -7.43 -6.94 -0.18
CA SER A 55 -7.92 -8.05 0.64
C SER A 55 -6.78 -8.82 1.30
N GLY A 56 -7.14 -9.69 2.25
CA GLY A 56 -6.20 -10.58 2.93
C GLY A 56 -5.56 -9.93 4.16
N THR A 57 -4.31 -10.26 4.41
CA THR A 57 -3.60 -9.85 5.64
C THR A 57 -2.33 -9.08 5.29
N VAL A 58 -2.25 -7.82 5.70
CA VAL A 58 -1.05 -7.02 5.53
C VAL A 58 -0.11 -7.20 6.73
N ARG A 59 1.16 -7.48 6.42
CA ARG A 59 2.26 -7.40 7.39
C ARG A 59 2.96 -6.07 7.21
N VAL A 60 2.95 -5.27 8.25
CA VAL A 60 3.59 -3.95 8.23
C VAL A 60 4.81 -4.00 9.13
N PRO A 61 6.02 -3.68 8.63
CA PRO A 61 7.17 -3.49 9.52
C PRO A 61 6.90 -2.28 10.41
N PHE A 62 6.65 -2.52 11.70
CA PHE A 62 6.38 -1.47 12.68
C PHE A 62 7.52 -0.45 12.70
N ASP A 63 7.16 0.82 12.87
CA ASP A 63 8.04 2.00 12.97
C ASP A 63 8.83 2.43 11.72
N GLN A 64 8.76 1.71 10.59
CA GLN A 64 9.51 2.06 9.38
C GLN A 64 8.73 2.96 8.41
N ILE A 65 7.41 2.79 8.36
CA ILE A 65 6.52 3.42 7.39
C ILE A 65 5.20 3.82 8.04
N CYS A 66 4.74 5.04 7.77
CA CYS A 66 3.38 5.47 8.09
C CYS A 66 2.44 5.01 6.97
N SER A 67 1.55 4.07 7.27
CA SER A 67 0.63 3.49 6.28
C SER A 67 -0.84 3.71 6.64
N VAL A 68 -1.67 3.99 5.63
CA VAL A 68 -3.12 4.17 5.76
C VAL A 68 -3.85 3.13 4.89
N PHE A 69 -4.72 2.35 5.52
CA PHE A 69 -5.43 1.22 4.90
C PHE A 69 -6.96 1.31 4.97
N GLU A 70 -7.50 2.37 5.56
CA GLU A 70 -8.94 2.52 5.81
C GLU A 70 -9.78 2.34 4.54
N GLY A 71 -10.98 1.74 4.64
CA GLY A 71 -11.88 1.57 3.51
C GLY A 71 -11.50 0.44 2.55
N ASN A 72 -10.60 -0.47 2.94
CA ASN A 72 -10.40 -1.76 2.29
C ASN A 72 -11.16 -2.84 3.09
N GLU A 73 -12.40 -3.13 2.72
CA GLU A 73 -13.34 -3.94 3.52
C GLU A 73 -12.84 -5.37 3.83
N ASN A 74 -12.05 -5.95 2.93
CA ASN A 74 -11.54 -7.31 3.05
C ASN A 74 -10.08 -7.37 3.55
N LEU A 75 -9.49 -6.24 3.92
CA LEU A 75 -8.11 -6.16 4.39
C LEU A 75 -8.06 -6.19 5.92
N THR A 76 -7.27 -7.11 6.44
CA THR A 76 -6.97 -7.23 7.87
C THR A 76 -5.51 -6.86 8.11
N GLY A 77 -5.22 -6.23 9.25
CA GLY A 77 -3.85 -5.95 9.68
C GLY A 77 -3.37 -7.03 10.66
N GLU A 78 -2.30 -7.75 10.32
CA GLU A 78 -1.57 -8.53 11.32
C GLU A 78 -0.48 -7.65 11.93
N ARG A 79 -0.54 -7.51 13.26
CA ARG A 79 0.48 -6.85 14.06
C ARG A 79 1.58 -7.87 14.35
N LEU A 80 2.81 -7.65 13.86
CA LEU A 80 3.99 -8.43 14.22
C LEU A 80 4.90 -7.62 15.14
#